data_AF-A0A352KCK7-F1
#
_entry.id   AF-A0A352KCK7-F1
#
_cell.length_a   1.000
_cell.length_b   1.000
_cell.length_c   1.000
_cell.angle_alpha   90.00
_cell.angle_beta   90.00
_cell.angle_gamma   90.00
#
_symmetry.space_group_name_H-M   'P 1'
#
loop_
_entity.id
_entity.type
_entity.pdbx_description
1 polymer ?
#
loop_
_entity_poly.entity_id
_entity_poly.type
_entity_poly.pdbx_seq_one_letter_code
_entity_poly.pdbx_strand_id
1 'polypeptide(L)' 'MLLAIDVGNTNTVFAVLSGEDVCGEWRSATTDLRTADEYAVWLTQLMQINGITP' A
#
# COMPACT_ATOMS: atom_id res chain seq x y z
N MET A 1 4.59 11.34 -6.56
CA MET A 1 3.89 10.60 -5.49
C MET A 1 4.93 9.84 -4.67
N LEU A 2 4.69 9.67 -3.38
CA LEU A 2 5.53 8.89 -2.48
C LEU A 2 4.70 7.74 -1.90
N LEU A 3 5.32 6.58 -1.73
CA LEU A 3 4.70 5.46 -1.01
C LEU A 3 5.29 5.42 0.41
N ALA A 4 4.44 5.61 1.41
CA ALA A 4 4.78 5.37 2.81
C ALA A 4 4.26 3.98 3.23
N ILE A 5 5.08 3.26 3.98
CA ILE A 5 4.75 1.93 4.50
C ILE A 5 5.03 1.93 6.00
N ASP A 6 3.99 1.68 6.79
CA ASP A 6 4.10 1.50 8.25
C ASP A 6 3.82 0.04 8.60
N VAL A 7 4.83 -0.67 9.10
CA VAL A 7 4.77 -2.10 9.39
C VAL A 7 4.60 -2.29 10.91
N GLY A 8 3.38 -2.56 11.34
CA GLY A 8 3.07 -2.92 12.73
C GLY A 8 3.06 -4.42 12.96
N ASN A 9 2.85 -4.85 14.21
CA ASN A 9 2.79 -6.28 14.57
C ASN A 9 1.58 -7.00 13.97
N THR A 10 0.44 -6.32 13.84
CA THR A 10 -0.82 -6.93 13.36
C THR A 10 -1.15 -6.51 11.94
N ASN A 11 -0.82 -5.27 11.58
CA ASN A 11 -1.17 -4.69 10.30
C ASN A 11 -0.02 -3.89 9.70
N THR A 12 0.12 -3.99 8.39
CA THR A 12 0.94 -3.10 7.56
C THR A 12 0.02 -2.12 6.84
N VAL A 13 0.30 -0.83 6.95
CA VAL A 13 -0.42 0.26 6.27
C VAL A 13 0.42 0.77 5.11
N PHE A 14 -0.21 0.94 3.96
CA PHE A 14 0.38 1.48 2.73
C PHE A 14 -0.36 2.75 2.37
N ALA A 15 0.35 3.87 2.22
CA ALA A 15 -0.25 5.14 1.85
C ALA A 15 0.50 5.79 0.68
N VAL A 16 -0.24 6.26 -0.31
CA VAL A 16 0.29 7.05 -1.42
C VAL A 16 0.07 8.53 -1.12
N LEU A 17 1.14 9.30 -1.10
CA LEU A 17 1.12 10.73 -0.81
C LEU A 17 1.48 11.56 -2.05
N SER A 18 0.85 12.71 -2.17
CA SER A 18 1.19 13.76 -3.13
C SER A 18 1.39 15.08 -2.39
N GLY A 19 2.64 15.39 -2.04
CA GLY A 19 2.93 16.52 -1.16
C GLY A 19 2.42 16.24 0.25
N GLU A 20 1.50 17.07 0.73
CA GLU A 20 0.84 16.92 2.04
C GLU A 20 -0.46 16.10 1.98
N ASP A 21 -0.94 15.78 0.78
CA ASP A 21 -2.21 15.07 0.58
C ASP A 21 -2.02 13.55 0.58
N VAL A 22 -2.93 12.84 1.26
CA VAL A 22 -3.05 11.38 1.18
C VAL A 22 -3.98 11.02 0.01
N CYS A 23 -3.41 10.48 -1.05
CA CYS A 23 -4.14 10.10 -2.26
C CYS A 23 -4.81 8.72 -2.13
N GLY A 24 -4.30 7.84 -1.26
CA GLY A 24 -4.88 6.54 -0.99
C GLY A 24 -4.21 5.86 0.20
N GLU A 25 -4.98 5.10 0.97
CA GLU A 25 -4.51 4.35 2.14
C GLU A 25 -5.15 2.95 2.14
N TRP A 26 -4.33 1.93 2.32
CA TRP A 26 -4.78 0.54 2.40
C TRP A 26 -4.05 -0.21 3.51
N ARG A 27 -4.69 -1.28 4.00
CA ARG A 27 -4.16 -2.11 5.09
C ARG A 27 -4.10 -3.56 4.69
N SER A 28 -3.02 -4.22 5.07
CA SER A 28 -2.87 -5.67 5.02
C SER A 28 -2.51 -6.20 6.40
N ALA A 29 -2.79 -7.48 6.67
CA ALA A 29 -2.27 -8.15 7.85
C ALA A 29 -0.73 -8.28 7.73
N THR A 30 -0.03 -8.10 8.84
CA THR A 30 1.43 -8.31 8.85
C THR A 30 1.73 -9.80 8.86
N THR A 31 2.43 -10.29 7.84
CA THR A 31 2.89 -11.67 7.75
C THR A 31 4.19 -11.74 6.97
N ASP A 32 5.12 -12.55 7.46
CA ASP A 32 6.42 -12.86 6.86
C ASP A 32 6.32 -13.83 5.67
N LEU A 33 5.18 -14.52 5.53
CA LEU A 33 4.93 -15.46 4.44
C LEU A 33 4.59 -14.76 3.12
N ARG A 34 4.21 -13.48 3.15
CA ARG A 34 3.80 -12.75 1.94
C ARG A 34 5.02 -12.29 1.16
N THR A 35 5.04 -12.65 -0.11
CA THR A 35 6.09 -12.33 -1.07
C THR A 35 5.94 -10.91 -1.63
N ALA A 36 7.03 -10.37 -2.18
CA ALA A 36 7.03 -9.06 -2.83
C ALA A 36 6.03 -9.00 -4.00
N ASP A 37 5.92 -10.07 -4.79
CA ASP A 37 4.99 -10.14 -5.93
C ASP A 37 3.52 -10.11 -5.48
N GLU A 38 3.19 -10.78 -4.37
CA GLU A 38 1.85 -10.70 -3.78
C GLU A 38 1.51 -9.29 -3.31
N TYR A 39 2.47 -8.57 -2.69
CA TYR A 39 2.29 -7.16 -2.36
C TYR A 39 2.11 -6.29 -3.59
N ALA A 40 2.91 -6.50 -4.64
CA ALA A 40 2.83 -5.74 -5.87
C ALA A 40 1.47 -5.91 -6.55
N VAL A 41 1.00 -7.15 -6.75
CA VAL A 41 -0.31 -7.43 -7.34
C VAL A 41 -1.43 -6.81 -6.50
N TRP A 42 -1.40 -7.01 -5.18
CA TRP A 42 -2.44 -6.49 -4.30
C TRP A 42 -2.50 -4.95 -4.30
N LEU A 43 -1.36 -4.29 -4.10
CA LEU A 43 -1.31 -2.83 -3.99
C LEU A 43 -1.59 -2.14 -5.33
N THR A 44 -1.01 -2.64 -6.43
CA THR A 44 -1.22 -2.05 -7.77
C THR A 44 -2.68 -2.12 -8.20
N GLN A 45 -3.38 -3.23 -7.90
CA GLN A 45 -4.83 -3.35 -8.19
C GLN A 45 -5.64 -2.34 -7.37
N LEU A 46 -5.33 -2.17 -6.08
CA LEU A 46 -6.00 -1.20 -5.23
C LEU A 46 -5.77 0.25 -5.70
N MET A 47 -4.54 0.57 -6.12
CA MET A 47 -4.21 1.87 -6.70
C MET A 47 -5.00 2.10 -7.99
N GLN A 48 -5.05 1.13 -8.90
CA GLN A 48 -5.79 1.22 -10.16
C GLN A 48 -7.29 1.44 -9.94
N ILE A 49 -7.92 0.74 -8.98
CA ILE A 49 -9.33 0.93 -8.63
C ILE A 49 -9.61 2.37 -8.18
N ASN A 50 -8.65 3.01 -7.51
CA ASN A 50 -8.77 4.39 -7.04
C ASN A 50 -8.26 5.41 -8.08
N GLY A 51 -7.97 4.99 -9.31
CA GLY A 51 -7.48 5.86 -10.38
C GLY A 51 -6.04 6.35 -10.18
N ILE A 52 -5.27 5.69 -9.33
CA ILE A 52 -3.87 6.02 -9.04
C ILE A 52 -2.97 5.12 -9.90
N THR A 53 -2.04 5.74 -10.64
CA THR A 53 -1.04 4.99 -11.42
C THR A 53 0.08 4.50 -10.48
N PRO A 54 0.38 3.19 -10.46
CA PRO A 54 1.50 2.62 -9.70
C PRO A 54 2.88 3.07 -10.17
#